data_AF-A0A1V9V967-F1
#
_entry.id   AF-A0A1V9V967-F1
#
_cell.length_a   1.000
_cell.length_b   1.000
_cell.length_c   1.000
_cell.angle_alpha   90.00
_cell.angle_beta   90.00
_cell.angle_gamma   90.00
#
_symmetry.space_group_name_H-M   'P 1'
#
loop_
_entity.id
_entity.type
_entity.pdbx_description
1 polymer ?
#
loop_
_entity_poly.entity_id
_entity_poly.type
_entity_poly.pdbx_seq_one_letter_code
_entity_poly.pdbx_strand_id
1 'polypeptide(L)'
;LVIGSGFYLEDINKIVENQRDIELKEHDKNINVTLSLAIFFTILSFIISYIISKMLLNAFNILNKSLKEKSIELQKLNSELEIKVENRTNKLKTAYKKMKDLASIDDLTKIYNRYYFFNIFNQKLEKLKSDKTIFSLIMFDLDHFKNVNDTYGHDDL
;
A
#
# COMPACT_ATOMS: atom_id res chain seq x y z
N LEU A 1 22.88 -2.57 106.00
CA LEU A 1 23.67 -1.36 105.70
C LEU A 1 23.73 -1.25 104.18
N VAL A 2 22.80 -0.49 103.59
CA VAL A 2 22.62 -0.42 102.13
C VAL A 2 23.63 0.58 101.58
N ILE A 3 24.65 0.10 100.86
CA ILE A 3 25.58 0.94 100.11
C ILE A 3 25.16 0.86 98.66
N GLY A 4 24.27 1.75 98.24
CA GLY A 4 23.90 1.92 96.83
C GLY A 4 24.86 2.89 96.17
N SER A 5 25.70 2.41 95.27
CA SER A 5 26.50 3.25 94.36
C SER A 5 25.55 3.98 93.40
N GLY A 6 25.08 5.15 93.82
CA GLY A 6 24.09 5.94 93.10
C GLY A 6 24.66 6.49 91.79
N PHE A 7 24.06 6.07 90.67
CA PHE A 7 23.97 6.94 89.51
C PHE A 7 22.97 8.05 89.85
N TYR A 8 23.36 9.32 89.71
CA TYR A 8 22.41 10.41 89.90
C TYR A 8 21.41 10.41 88.73
N LEU A 9 20.14 10.56 89.04
CA LEU A 9 19.06 10.61 88.03
C LEU A 9 19.31 11.68 86.96
N GLU A 10 20.00 12.75 87.35
CA GLU A 10 20.41 13.85 86.48
C GLU A 10 21.44 13.43 85.40
N ASP A 11 22.38 12.54 85.74
CA ASP A 11 23.35 12.00 84.78
C ASP A 11 22.67 11.12 83.73
N ILE A 12 21.68 10.33 84.15
CA ILE A 12 20.87 9.49 83.25
C ILE A 12 20.07 10.37 82.29
N ASN A 13 19.40 11.40 82.81
CA ASN A 13 18.62 12.33 81.98
C ASN A 13 19.51 13.04 80.94
N LYS A 14 20.72 13.47 81.32
CA LYS A 14 21.67 14.13 80.41
C LYS A 14 22.16 13.20 79.30
N ILE A 15 22.37 11.92 79.57
CA ILE A 15 22.75 10.92 78.56
C ILE A 15 21.60 10.69 77.57
N VAL A 16 20.37 10.54 78.08
CA VAL A 16 19.18 10.35 77.26
C VAL A 16 18.92 11.58 76.37
N GLU A 17 19.04 12.79 76.90
CA GLU A 17 18.93 14.02 76.12
C GLU A 17 19.99 14.12 75.03
N ASN A 18 21.25 13.83 75.34
CA ASN A 18 22.32 13.85 74.34
C ASN A 18 22.14 12.77 73.26
N GLN A 19 21.69 11.56 73.63
CA GLN A 19 21.34 10.51 72.66
C GLN A 19 20.20 10.94 71.75
N ARG A 20 19.14 11.52 72.31
CA ARG A 20 18.01 12.06 71.55
C ARG A 20 18.44 13.16 70.58
N ASP A 21 19.32 14.07 71.00
CA ASP A 21 19.84 15.14 70.14
C ASP A 21 20.72 14.60 69.00
N ILE A 22 21.49 13.53 69.24
CA ILE A 22 22.26 12.83 68.20
C ILE A 22 21.30 12.20 67.18
N GLU A 23 20.30 11.45 67.65
CA GLU A 23 19.31 10.81 66.79
C GLU A 23 18.53 11.82 65.93
N LEU A 24 18.12 12.95 66.52
CA LEU A 24 17.44 14.03 65.79
C LEU A 24 18.33 14.61 64.69
N LYS A 25 19.62 14.88 64.99
CA LYS A 25 20.58 15.39 64.00
C LYS A 25 20.84 14.38 62.87
N GLU A 26 20.93 13.09 63.19
CA GLU A 26 21.08 12.04 62.18
C GLU A 26 19.84 11.91 61.30
N HIS A 27 18.66 11.96 61.90
CA HIS A 27 17.39 11.93 61.18
C HIS A 27 17.24 13.12 60.22
N ASP A 28 17.52 14.34 60.69
CA ASP A 28 17.49 15.55 59.85
C ASP A 28 18.51 15.48 58.71
N LYS A 29 19.71 14.96 58.98
CA LYS A 29 20.73 14.73 57.94
C LYS A 29 20.23 13.75 56.89
N ASN A 30 19.63 12.63 57.30
CA ASN A 30 19.09 11.64 56.37
C ASN A 30 17.97 12.21 55.49
N ILE A 31 17.04 12.99 56.08
CA ILE A 31 15.99 13.69 55.32
C ILE A 31 16.60 14.60 54.25
N ASN A 32 17.59 15.42 54.63
CA ASN A 32 18.22 16.36 53.69
C ASN A 32 18.93 15.63 52.53
N VAL A 33 19.62 14.52 52.82
CA VAL A 33 20.25 13.68 51.79
C VAL A 33 19.19 13.08 50.86
N THR A 34 18.11 12.53 51.39
CA THR A 34 17.01 11.97 50.58
C THR A 34 16.35 13.04 49.70
N LEU A 35 16.08 14.23 50.24
CA LEU A 35 15.50 15.35 49.48
C LEU A 35 16.44 15.81 48.36
N SER A 36 17.74 15.93 48.65
CA SER A 36 18.73 16.31 47.64
C SER A 36 18.80 15.30 46.49
N LEU A 37 18.80 14.00 46.80
CA LEU A 37 18.75 12.94 45.79
C LEU A 37 17.46 12.97 44.98
N ALA A 38 16.31 13.18 45.63
CA ALA A 38 15.02 13.27 44.94
C ALA A 38 14.98 14.45 43.96
N ILE A 39 15.49 15.62 44.35
CA ILE A 39 15.59 16.79 43.48
C ILE A 39 16.54 16.51 42.31
N PHE A 40 17.67 15.87 42.57
CA PHE A 40 18.61 15.50 41.52
C PHE A 40 17.97 14.57 40.47
N PHE A 41 17.30 13.50 40.90
CA PHE A 41 16.67 12.56 39.99
C PHE A 41 15.48 13.15 39.24
N THR A 42 14.70 14.05 39.86
CA THR A 42 13.61 14.73 39.15
C THR A 42 14.14 15.64 38.05
N ILE A 43 15.16 16.46 38.32
CA ILE A 43 15.82 17.30 37.32
C ILE A 43 16.41 16.43 36.19
N LEU A 44 17.10 15.35 36.55
CA LEU A 44 17.68 14.43 35.58
C LEU A 44 16.60 13.80 34.68
N SER A 45 15.47 13.39 35.26
CA SER A 45 14.33 12.85 34.51
C SER A 45 13.77 13.86 33.51
N PHE A 46 13.62 15.13 33.90
CA PHE A 46 13.18 16.19 32.98
C PHE A 46 14.17 16.42 31.83
N ILE A 47 15.48 16.41 32.10
CA ILE A 47 16.52 16.57 31.08
C ILE A 47 16.47 15.41 30.08
N ILE A 48 16.41 14.17 30.57
CA ILE A 48 16.32 12.98 29.71
C ILE A 48 15.04 13.01 28.88
N SER A 49 13.91 13.33 29.51
CA SER A 49 12.61 13.46 28.84
C SER A 49 12.66 14.49 27.71
N TYR A 50 13.28 15.64 27.94
CA TYR A 50 13.47 16.68 26.93
C TYR A 50 14.33 16.21 25.75
N ILE A 51 15.46 15.53 26.01
CA ILE A 51 16.35 15.00 24.97
C ILE A 51 15.61 13.96 24.11
N ILE A 52 14.93 13.00 24.74
CA ILE A 52 14.17 11.96 24.05
C ILE A 52 13.05 12.59 23.19
N SER A 53 12.31 13.54 23.75
CA SER A 53 11.25 14.25 23.04
C SER A 53 11.77 14.93 21.77
N LYS A 54 12.90 15.63 21.85
CA LYS A 54 13.53 16.25 20.67
C LYS A 54 14.01 15.23 19.65
N MET A 55 14.62 14.13 20.10
CA MET A 55 15.10 13.07 19.22
C MET A 55 13.94 12.40 18.46
N LEU A 56 12.83 12.10 19.15
CA LEU A 56 11.62 11.54 18.56
C LEU A 56 10.97 12.51 17.55
N LEU A 57 10.90 13.80 17.90
CA LEU A 57 10.34 14.81 16.99
C LEU A 57 11.14 14.89 15.69
N ASN A 58 12.48 14.86 15.77
CA ASN A 58 13.32 14.88 14.59
C ASN A 58 13.15 13.63 13.73
N ALA A 59 13.14 12.44 14.36
CA ALA A 59 12.91 11.18 13.66
C ALA A 59 11.54 11.14 12.96
N PHE A 60 10.49 11.61 13.65
CA PHE A 60 9.15 11.72 13.09
C PHE A 60 9.10 12.67 11.88
N ASN A 61 9.76 13.82 11.96
CA ASN A 61 9.82 14.78 10.85
C ASN A 61 10.54 14.20 9.62
N ILE A 62 11.66 13.50 9.82
CA ILE A 62 12.39 12.82 8.73
C ILE A 62 11.51 11.75 8.09
N LEU A 63 10.85 10.93 8.90
CA LEU A 63 9.96 9.86 8.41
C LEU A 63 8.79 10.44 7.61
N ASN A 64 8.11 11.47 8.11
CA ASN A 64 7.00 12.10 7.40
C ASN A 64 7.44 12.72 6.07
N LYS A 65 8.63 13.32 6.03
CA LYS A 65 9.21 13.84 4.78
C LYS A 65 9.42 12.71 3.77
N SER A 66 10.06 11.61 4.19
CA SER A 66 10.30 10.46 3.32
C SER A 66 9.01 9.79 2.86
N LEU A 67 8.00 9.67 3.74
CA LEU A 67 6.68 9.17 3.40
C LEU A 67 6.00 10.04 2.35
N LYS A 68 6.07 11.37 2.48
CA LYS A 68 5.52 12.30 1.50
C LYS A 68 6.22 12.18 0.15
N GLU A 69 7.55 12.08 0.13
CA GLU A 69 8.33 11.89 -1.10
C GLU A 69 7.96 10.57 -1.80
N LYS A 70 7.91 9.46 -1.07
CA LYS A 70 7.47 8.15 -1.61
C LYS A 70 6.03 8.17 -2.12
N SER A 71 5.13 8.89 -1.44
CA SER A 71 3.75 9.05 -1.90
C SER A 71 3.67 9.77 -3.25
N ILE A 72 4.48 10.81 -3.44
CA ILE A 72 4.54 11.55 -4.72
C ILE A 72 5.15 10.67 -5.81
N GLU A 73 6.21 9.93 -5.50
CA GLU A 73 6.85 8.99 -6.43
C GLU A 73 5.88 7.89 -6.89
N LEU A 74 5.13 7.29 -5.96
CA LEU A 74 4.11 6.30 -6.27
C LEU A 74 3.00 6.87 -7.16
N GLN A 75 2.56 8.10 -6.89
CA GLN A 75 1.54 8.75 -7.71
C GLN A 75 2.04 8.98 -9.14
N LYS A 76 3.30 9.39 -9.30
CA LYS A 76 3.93 9.56 -10.62
C LYS A 76 4.10 8.22 -11.34
N LEU A 77 4.55 7.18 -10.64
CA LEU A 77 4.69 5.85 -11.23
C LEU A 77 3.33 5.31 -11.69
N ASN A 78 2.27 5.50 -10.91
CA ASN A 78 0.93 5.09 -11.28
C ASN A 78 0.44 5.79 -12.55
N SER A 79 0.61 7.11 -12.66
CA SER A 79 0.19 7.83 -13.88
C SER A 79 0.99 7.41 -15.12
N GLU A 80 2.29 7.15 -14.98
CA GLU A 80 3.12 6.61 -16.06
C GLU A 80 2.68 5.20 -16.47
N LEU A 81 2.32 4.36 -15.49
CA LEU A 81 1.80 3.01 -15.74
C LEU A 81 0.45 3.06 -16.46
N GLU A 82 -0.47 3.95 -16.04
CA GLU A 82 -1.76 4.15 -16.71
C GLU A 82 -1.58 4.52 -18.19
N ILE A 83 -0.70 5.49 -18.48
CA ILE A 83 -0.37 5.88 -19.86
C ILE A 83 0.22 4.70 -20.64
N LYS A 84 1.12 3.91 -20.03
CA LYS A 84 1.71 2.74 -20.69
C LYS A 84 0.67 1.64 -20.95
N VAL A 85 -0.24 1.40 -20.01
CA VAL A 85 -1.34 0.45 -20.15
C VAL A 85 -2.28 0.89 -21.26
N GLU A 86 -2.70 2.14 -21.29
CA GLU A 86 -3.55 2.68 -22.34
C GLU A 86 -2.89 2.53 -23.72
N ASN A 87 -1.63 2.91 -23.85
CA ASN A 87 -0.88 2.76 -25.10
C ASN A 87 -0.78 1.30 -25.56
N ARG A 88 -0.53 0.36 -24.64
CA ARG A 88 -0.48 -1.07 -24.95
C ARG A 88 -1.85 -1.60 -25.37
N THR A 89 -2.91 -1.20 -24.68
CA THR A 89 -4.29 -1.56 -25.01
C THR A 89 -4.67 -1.06 -26.40
N ASN A 90 -4.33 0.19 -26.74
CA ASN A 90 -4.59 0.76 -28.06
C ASN A 90 -3.80 0.06 -29.18
N LYS A 91 -2.53 -0.28 -28.93
CA LYS A 91 -1.71 -1.07 -29.87
C LYS A 91 -2.30 -2.47 -30.07
N LEU A 92 -2.68 -3.16 -28.99
CA LEU A 92 -3.29 -4.48 -29.05
C LEU A 92 -4.62 -4.44 -29.82
N LYS A 93 -5.49 -3.47 -29.53
CA LYS A 93 -6.76 -3.29 -30.23
C LYS A 93 -6.56 -3.04 -31.72
N THR A 94 -5.56 -2.23 -32.08
CA THR A 94 -5.21 -1.96 -33.48
C THR A 94 -4.66 -3.19 -34.19
N ALA A 95 -3.75 -3.94 -33.54
CA ALA A 95 -3.20 -5.18 -34.08
C ALA A 95 -4.29 -6.24 -34.26
N TYR A 96 -5.16 -6.39 -33.27
CA TYR A 96 -6.30 -7.29 -33.32
C TYR A 96 -7.25 -6.94 -34.46
N LYS A 97 -7.57 -5.65 -34.65
CA LYS A 97 -8.38 -5.20 -35.79
C LYS A 97 -7.72 -5.57 -37.13
N LYS A 98 -6.43 -5.27 -37.29
CA LYS A 98 -5.68 -5.64 -38.51
C LYS A 98 -5.68 -7.14 -38.76
N MET A 99 -5.45 -7.95 -37.73
CA MET A 99 -5.49 -9.40 -37.83
C MET A 99 -6.88 -9.90 -38.26
N LYS A 100 -7.94 -9.35 -37.66
CA LYS A 100 -9.33 -9.66 -38.03
C LYS A 100 -9.65 -9.25 -39.47
N ASP A 101 -9.15 -8.11 -39.92
CA ASP A 101 -9.33 -7.62 -41.29
C ASP A 101 -8.58 -8.52 -42.30
N LEU A 102 -7.35 -8.94 -41.99
CA LEU A 102 -6.60 -9.89 -42.83
C LEU A 102 -7.26 -11.27 -42.88
N ALA A 103 -7.77 -11.76 -41.74
CA ALA A 103 -8.49 -13.02 -41.65
C ALA A 103 -9.96 -12.93 -42.11
N SER A 104 -10.38 -11.82 -42.74
CA SER A 104 -11.76 -11.64 -43.21
C SER A 104 -12.00 -12.17 -44.61
N ILE A 105 -10.94 -12.44 -45.37
CA ILE A 105 -10.99 -12.83 -46.78
C ILE A 105 -10.75 -14.34 -46.90
N ASP A 106 -11.53 -15.00 -47.75
CA ASP A 106 -11.30 -16.39 -48.15
C ASP A 106 -10.16 -16.46 -49.17
N ASP A 107 -9.18 -17.33 -48.94
CA ASP A 107 -7.95 -17.35 -49.73
C ASP A 107 -8.16 -17.85 -51.17
N LEU A 108 -9.12 -18.73 -51.40
CA LEU A 108 -9.42 -19.28 -52.72
C LEU A 108 -10.15 -18.27 -53.60
N THR A 109 -11.15 -17.59 -53.03
CA THR A 109 -12.09 -16.75 -53.77
C THR A 109 -11.82 -15.25 -53.66
N LYS A 110 -10.97 -14.83 -52.72
CA LYS A 110 -10.65 -13.43 -52.38
C LYS A 110 -11.85 -12.55 -52.02
N ILE A 111 -13.00 -13.16 -51.74
CA ILE A 111 -14.18 -12.49 -51.16
C ILE A 111 -14.21 -12.64 -49.64
N TYR A 112 -15.10 -11.93 -48.96
CA TYR A 112 -15.27 -12.10 -47.51
C TYR A 112 -15.67 -13.54 -47.16
N ASN A 113 -14.98 -14.11 -46.18
CA ASN A 113 -15.31 -15.43 -45.68
C ASN A 113 -16.64 -15.43 -44.90
N ARG A 114 -17.16 -16.65 -44.71
CA ARG A 114 -18.43 -16.88 -44.03
C ARG A 114 -18.46 -16.26 -42.63
N TYR A 115 -17.37 -16.37 -41.87
CA TYR A 115 -17.28 -15.83 -40.51
C TYR A 115 -17.43 -14.30 -40.49
N TYR A 116 -16.73 -13.59 -41.38
CA TYR A 116 -16.83 -12.15 -41.50
C TYR A 116 -18.23 -11.70 -41.91
N PHE A 117 -18.84 -12.38 -42.89
CA PHE A 117 -20.22 -12.12 -43.32
C PHE A 117 -21.20 -12.15 -42.14
N PHE A 118 -21.22 -13.24 -41.36
CA PHE A 118 -22.15 -13.35 -40.22
C PHE A 118 -21.87 -12.33 -39.13
N ASN A 119 -20.60 -12.03 -38.84
CA ASN A 119 -20.26 -11.02 -37.85
C ASN A 119 -20.78 -9.62 -38.24
N ILE A 120 -20.65 -9.22 -39.52
CA ILE A 120 -21.20 -7.94 -40.00
C ILE A 120 -22.73 -7.99 -40.10
N PHE A 121 -23.28 -9.10 -40.60
CA PHE A 121 -24.71 -9.28 -40.76
C PHE A 121 -25.44 -9.17 -39.41
N ASN A 122 -24.98 -9.86 -38.37
CA ASN A 122 -25.58 -9.80 -37.04
C ASN A 122 -25.50 -8.40 -36.41
N GLN A 123 -24.37 -7.71 -36.57
CA GLN A 123 -24.22 -6.33 -36.09
C GLN A 123 -25.19 -5.36 -36.79
N LYS A 124 -25.38 -5.51 -38.10
CA LYS A 124 -26.30 -4.67 -38.87
C LYS A 124 -27.75 -5.05 -38.66
N LEU A 125 -28.05 -6.33 -38.44
CA LEU A 125 -29.41 -6.84 -38.30
C LEU A 125 -30.15 -6.18 -37.14
N GLU A 126 -29.49 -6.00 -35.98
CA GLU A 126 -30.10 -5.32 -34.83
C GLU A 126 -30.46 -3.86 -35.14
N LYS A 127 -29.62 -3.16 -35.90
CA LYS A 127 -29.90 -1.79 -36.37
C LYS A 127 -30.98 -1.74 -37.45
N LEU A 128 -30.98 -2.69 -38.38
CA LEU A 128 -32.01 -2.77 -39.43
C LEU A 128 -33.40 -3.03 -38.81
N LYS A 129 -33.47 -3.84 -37.76
CA LYS A 129 -34.70 -4.08 -36.97
C LYS A 129 -35.18 -2.81 -36.28
N SER A 130 -34.29 -2.06 -35.61
CA SER A 130 -34.69 -0.81 -34.92
C SER A 130 -35.19 0.25 -35.91
N ASP A 131 -34.49 0.38 -37.03
CA ASP A 131 -34.73 1.43 -38.01
C ASP A 131 -35.90 1.08 -38.97
N LYS A 132 -36.47 -0.13 -38.84
CA LYS A 132 -37.49 -0.70 -39.75
C LYS A 132 -37.08 -0.62 -41.22
N THR A 133 -35.79 -0.78 -41.48
CA THR A 133 -35.22 -0.67 -42.83
C THR A 133 -35.41 -1.97 -43.57
N ILE A 134 -36.00 -1.91 -44.76
CA ILE A 134 -36.12 -3.07 -45.65
C ILE A 134 -34.73 -3.41 -46.22
N PHE A 135 -34.35 -4.69 -46.17
CA PHE A 135 -33.13 -5.20 -46.80
C PHE A 135 -33.42 -6.49 -47.56
N SER A 136 -32.55 -6.82 -48.51
CA SER A 136 -32.60 -8.06 -49.28
C SER A 136 -31.28 -8.81 -49.14
N LEU A 137 -31.34 -10.14 -49.15
CA LEU A 137 -30.18 -11.03 -49.16
C LEU A 137 -30.27 -11.94 -50.38
N ILE A 138 -29.16 -12.07 -51.11
CA ILE A 138 -29.05 -12.98 -52.25
C ILE A 138 -28.11 -14.10 -51.86
N MET A 139 -28.55 -15.33 -52.08
CA MET A 139 -27.77 -16.55 -51.89
C MET A 139 -27.85 -17.33 -53.18
N PHE A 140 -26.71 -17.71 -53.73
CA PHE A 140 -26.59 -18.48 -54.96
C PHE A 140 -25.55 -19.58 -54.76
N ASP A 141 -25.70 -20.66 -55.51
CA ASP A 141 -24.81 -21.83 -55.51
C ASP A 141 -24.43 -22.15 -56.96
N LEU A 142 -23.30 -22.83 -57.15
CA LEU A 142 -22.86 -23.24 -58.49
C LEU A 142 -23.43 -24.62 -58.82
N ASP A 143 -24.36 -24.67 -59.78
CA ASP A 143 -24.97 -25.91 -60.22
C ASP A 143 -23.93 -26.89 -60.79
N HIS A 144 -24.07 -28.17 -60.43
CA HIS A 144 -23.19 -29.25 -60.89
C HIS A 144 -21.69 -29.06 -60.62
N PHE A 145 -21.29 -28.19 -59.68
CA PHE A 145 -19.88 -27.89 -59.39
C PHE A 145 -19.05 -29.14 -59.03
N LYS A 146 -19.67 -30.15 -58.40
CA LYS A 146 -19.02 -31.44 -58.11
C LYS A 146 -18.48 -32.12 -59.37
N ASN A 147 -19.26 -32.15 -60.46
CA ASN A 147 -18.83 -32.80 -61.71
C ASN A 147 -17.62 -32.08 -62.32
N VAL A 148 -17.57 -30.75 -62.21
CA VAL A 148 -16.42 -29.95 -62.65
C VAL A 148 -15.20 -30.23 -61.77
N ASN A 149 -15.35 -30.22 -60.45
CA ASN A 149 -14.26 -30.50 -59.52
C ASN A 149 -13.73 -31.94 -59.66
N ASP A 150 -14.60 -32.92 -59.91
CA ASP A 150 -14.20 -34.31 -60.13
C ASP A 150 -13.50 -34.51 -61.50
N THR A 151 -13.76 -33.63 -62.49
CA THR A 151 -13.15 -33.68 -63.83
C THR A 151 -11.82 -32.92 -63.91
N TYR A 152 -11.67 -31.83 -63.15
CA TYR A 152 -10.55 -30.89 -63.27
C TYR A 152 -9.78 -30.64 -61.95
N GLY A 153 -10.17 -31.25 -60.83
CA GLY A 153 -9.76 -30.84 -59.47
C GLY A 153 -8.44 -31.43 -58.93
N HIS A 154 -7.58 -31.97 -59.78
CA HIS A 154 -6.25 -32.43 -59.37
C HIS A 154 -5.17 -31.91 -60.33
N ASP A 155 -4.86 -30.62 -60.20
CA ASP A 155 -3.57 -30.07 -60.60
C ASP A 155 -2.91 -29.49 -59.33
N ASP A 156 -1.76 -30.06 -58.98
CA ASP A 156 -0.99 -29.77 -57.77
C ASP A 156 -0.57 -28.29 -57.69
N LEU A 157 -0.94 -27.63 -56.59
CA LEU A 157 -0.37 -26.39 -56.06
C LEU A 157 -0.13 -26.53 -54.56
#